data_AF-A0A2V8N2B6-F1
#
_entry.id   AF-A0A2V8N2B6-F1
#
_cell.length_a   1.000
_cell.length_b   1.000
_cell.length_c   1.000
_cell.angle_alpha   90.00
_cell.angle_beta   90.00
_cell.angle_gamma   90.00
#
_symmetry.space_group_name_H-M   'P 1'
#
loop_
_entity.id
_entity.type
_entity.pdbx_description
1 polymer ?
#
loop_
_entity_poly.entity_id
_entity_poly.type
_entity_poly.pdbx_seq_one_letter_code
_entity_poly.pdbx_strand_id
1 'polypeptide(L)'
;MDLTPANVTDIFISFSDNNGMTWSAPAHVPDQFAFPVDRFNHWMSVDPTNGEVNVAFYDTRNDTTGARYQTDYYLARSTDGDATFPGADTRVSTVSSNEHDCNGIFPCPGINYGNQQGDYEGLVSFNGVAYPIWTDSRRQLTSS
;
A
#
# COMPACT_ATOMS: atom_id res chain seq x y z
N MET A 1 -12.11 3.89 4.87
CA MET A 1 -11.28 3.02 5.71
C MET A 1 -11.35 3.53 7.13
N ASP A 2 -11.26 2.63 8.11
CA ASP A 2 -11.28 3.02 9.52
C ASP A 2 -9.97 3.70 9.89
N LEU A 3 -10.06 4.73 10.73
CA LEU A 3 -8.91 5.49 11.19
C LEU A 3 -8.37 4.88 12.48
N THR A 4 -7.05 4.78 12.55
CA THR A 4 -6.33 4.51 13.79
C THR A 4 -6.45 5.71 14.75
N PRO A 5 -6.08 5.56 16.04
CA PRO A 5 -6.01 6.69 16.97
C PRO A 5 -5.07 7.82 16.53
N ALA A 6 -4.11 7.53 15.65
CA ALA A 6 -3.21 8.52 15.05
C ALA A 6 -3.84 9.27 13.86
N ASN A 7 -5.13 9.04 13.59
CA ASN A 7 -5.89 9.66 12.49
C ASN A 7 -5.29 9.37 11.11
N VAL A 8 -4.88 8.12 10.91
CA VAL A 8 -4.38 7.55 9.64
C VAL A 8 -4.98 6.18 9.38
N THR A 9 -4.90 5.70 8.14
CA THR A 9 -5.26 4.32 7.78
C THR A 9 -4.06 3.37 7.90
N ASP A 10 -4.32 2.10 8.22
CA ASP A 10 -3.28 1.08 8.33
C ASP A 10 -3.78 -0.29 7.82
N ILE A 11 -2.85 -1.23 7.61
CA ILE A 11 -3.12 -2.56 7.06
C ILE A 11 -2.74 -3.64 8.08
N PHE A 12 -3.68 -4.57 8.26
CA PHE A 12 -3.51 -5.72 9.14
C PHE A 12 -3.82 -7.00 8.37
N ILE A 13 -3.21 -8.09 8.81
CA ILE A 13 -3.44 -9.44 8.27
C ILE A 13 -3.88 -10.39 9.38
N SER A 14 -4.69 -11.36 9.02
CA SER A 14 -5.07 -12.50 9.85
C SER A 14 -5.25 -13.70 8.92
N PHE A 15 -4.98 -14.89 9.43
CA PHE A 15 -5.13 -16.13 8.69
C PHE A 15 -5.98 -17.15 9.42
N SER A 16 -6.46 -18.10 8.64
CA SER A 16 -7.09 -19.32 9.12
C SER A 16 -6.48 -20.51 8.41
N ASP A 17 -6.06 -21.50 9.18
CA ASP A 17 -5.54 -22.79 8.73
C ASP A 17 -6.57 -23.92 8.88
N ASN A 18 -7.81 -23.58 9.28
CA ASN A 18 -8.86 -24.53 9.62
C ASN A 18 -10.19 -24.20 8.92
N ASN A 19 -10.12 -23.86 7.63
CA ASN A 19 -11.29 -23.56 6.79
C ASN A 19 -12.16 -22.41 7.33
N GLY A 20 -11.54 -21.40 7.95
CA GLY A 20 -12.23 -20.21 8.44
C GLY A 20 -12.94 -20.36 9.78
N MET A 21 -12.76 -21.49 10.49
CA MET A 21 -13.40 -21.72 11.80
C MET A 21 -12.83 -20.82 12.89
N THR A 22 -11.51 -20.63 12.90
CA THR A 22 -10.83 -19.66 13.77
C THR A 22 -9.82 -18.85 12.96
N TRP A 23 -9.52 -17.67 13.47
CA TRP A 23 -8.58 -16.74 12.88
C TRP A 23 -7.50 -16.37 13.88
N SER A 24 -6.29 -16.11 13.40
CA SER A 24 -5.21 -15.58 14.23
C SER A 24 -5.54 -14.17 14.75
N ALA A 25 -4.86 -13.74 15.80
CA ALA A 25 -4.91 -12.33 16.19
C ALA A 25 -4.37 -11.45 15.04
N PRO A 26 -4.97 -10.29 14.74
CA PRO A 26 -4.48 -9.42 13.67
C PRO A 26 -3.04 -9.00 13.88
N ALA A 27 -2.20 -9.17 12.86
CA ALA A 27 -0.82 -8.69 12.82
C ALA A 27 -0.70 -7.45 11.94
N HIS A 28 0.13 -6.49 12.34
CA HIS A 28 0.47 -5.34 11.50
C HIS A 28 1.35 -5.79 10.33
N VAL A 29 1.06 -5.27 9.14
CA VAL A 29 1.85 -5.56 7.93
C VAL A 29 2.93 -4.51 7.68
N PRO A 30 2.62 -3.19 7.59
CA PRO A 30 3.61 -2.20 7.18
C PRO A 30 4.56 -1.80 8.31
N ASP A 31 5.76 -1.35 7.92
CA ASP A 31 6.73 -0.69 8.80
C ASP A 31 6.08 0.47 9.58
N GLN A 32 6.42 0.62 10.85
CA GLN A 32 5.84 1.64 11.73
C GLN A 32 6.75 2.87 11.85
N PHE A 33 6.15 4.07 11.83
CA PHE A 33 6.85 5.35 11.88
C PHE A 33 6.37 6.22 13.05
N ALA A 34 7.22 7.11 13.53
CA ALA A 34 6.89 8.07 14.59
C ALA A 34 6.04 9.26 14.10
N PHE A 35 5.72 9.30 12.80
CA PHE A 35 4.92 10.34 12.17
C PHE A 35 3.72 9.70 11.43
N PRO A 36 2.63 10.46 11.18
CA PRO A 36 1.44 9.92 10.54
C PRO A 36 1.71 9.48 9.10
N VAL A 37 1.36 8.24 8.78
CA VAL A 37 1.43 7.65 7.43
C VAL A 37 0.12 6.93 7.15
N ASP A 38 -0.55 7.29 6.06
CA ASP A 38 -1.69 6.55 5.53
C ASP A 38 -1.21 5.38 4.66
N ARG A 39 -1.72 4.16 4.92
CA ARG A 39 -1.62 3.02 4.00
C ARG A 39 -2.98 2.51 3.58
N PHE A 40 -3.12 2.18 2.30
CA PHE A 40 -4.43 1.86 1.73
C PHE A 40 -4.36 1.10 0.41
N ASN A 41 -5.55 0.64 -0.03
CA ASN A 41 -5.80 -0.13 -1.25
C ASN A 41 -4.80 -1.28 -1.42
N HIS A 42 -4.76 -2.14 -0.40
CA HIS A 42 -3.82 -3.25 -0.35
C HIS A 42 -4.29 -4.42 -1.20
N TRP A 43 -3.32 -5.18 -1.73
CA TRP A 43 -3.55 -6.49 -2.32
C TRP A 43 -2.62 -7.51 -1.70
N MET A 44 -3.03 -8.77 -1.67
CA MET A 44 -2.26 -9.86 -1.08
C MET A 44 -2.12 -11.04 -2.05
N SER A 45 -0.96 -11.69 -2.02
CA SER A 45 -0.73 -12.95 -2.71
C SER A 45 0.18 -13.85 -1.89
N VAL A 46 -0.24 -15.11 -1.73
CA VAL A 46 0.60 -16.16 -1.16
C VAL A 46 1.26 -16.91 -2.31
N ASP A 47 2.58 -17.02 -2.29
CA ASP A 47 3.32 -17.80 -3.26
C ASP A 47 3.12 -19.30 -2.99
N PRO A 48 2.50 -20.05 -3.92
CA PRO A 48 2.18 -21.45 -3.69
C PRO A 48 3.41 -22.37 -3.65
N THR A 49 4.59 -21.89 -4.06
CA THR A 49 5.80 -22.71 -4.15
C THR A 49 6.60 -22.74 -2.85
N ASN A 50 6.50 -21.70 -2.02
CA ASN A 50 7.31 -21.54 -0.80
C ASN A 50 6.50 -21.03 0.41
N GLY A 51 5.23 -20.64 0.23
CA GLY A 51 4.36 -20.14 1.30
C GLY A 51 4.62 -18.69 1.70
N GLU A 52 5.44 -17.95 0.97
CA GLU A 52 5.69 -16.53 1.24
C GLU A 52 4.40 -15.72 1.05
N VAL A 53 4.09 -14.85 2.02
CA VAL A 53 2.95 -13.94 1.96
C VAL A 53 3.45 -12.57 1.54
N ASN A 54 2.92 -12.05 0.45
CA ASN A 54 3.27 -10.74 -0.08
C ASN A 54 2.05 -9.83 -0.01
N VAL A 55 2.24 -8.59 0.45
CA VAL A 55 1.18 -7.58 0.54
C VAL A 55 1.71 -6.31 -0.11
N ALA A 56 0.98 -5.78 -1.10
CA ALA A 56 1.34 -4.53 -1.76
C ALA A 56 0.29 -3.45 -1.47
N PHE A 57 0.71 -2.20 -1.34
CA PHE A 57 -0.17 -1.10 -0.89
C PHE A 57 0.40 0.27 -1.26
N TYR A 58 -0.47 1.29 -1.27
CA TYR A 58 -0.01 2.68 -1.25
C TYR A 58 0.40 3.08 0.15
N ASP A 59 1.41 3.94 0.21
CA ASP A 59 1.97 4.49 1.44
C ASP A 59 2.38 5.95 1.21
N THR A 60 2.12 6.81 2.20
CA THR A 60 2.38 8.25 2.14
C THR A 60 3.66 8.67 2.88
N ARG A 61 4.52 7.73 3.29
CA ARG A 61 5.72 8.01 4.12
C ARG A 61 6.73 8.96 3.48
N ASN A 62 6.73 9.07 2.15
CA ASN A 62 7.61 9.98 1.41
C ASN A 62 6.92 11.29 1.01
N ASP A 63 5.72 11.57 1.50
CA ASP A 63 5.00 12.80 1.17
C ASP A 63 5.78 14.05 1.58
N THR A 64 5.96 14.95 0.62
CA THR A 64 6.61 16.26 0.82
C THR A 64 5.62 17.42 0.82
N THR A 65 4.33 17.14 0.58
CA THR A 65 3.27 18.17 0.58
C THR A 65 2.88 18.60 2.00
N GLY A 66 3.14 17.76 3.00
CA GLY A 66 2.77 17.97 4.40
C GLY A 66 1.31 17.58 4.69
N ALA A 67 0.62 17.01 3.71
CA ALA A 67 -0.79 16.67 3.77
C ALA A 67 -1.11 15.24 3.28
N ARG A 68 -0.08 14.42 3.05
CA ARG A 68 -0.19 13.00 2.65
C ARG A 68 -0.90 12.81 1.30
N TYR A 69 -0.67 13.73 0.37
CA TYR A 69 -1.22 13.64 -1.01
C TYR A 69 -0.31 12.91 -1.98
N GLN A 70 1.00 12.87 -1.70
CA GLN A 70 1.92 12.03 -2.45
C GLN A 70 1.88 10.60 -1.94
N THR A 71 1.80 9.66 -2.88
CA THR A 71 1.76 8.24 -2.60
C THR A 71 2.86 7.52 -3.34
N ASP A 72 3.34 6.46 -2.71
CA ASP A 72 4.26 5.50 -3.29
C ASP A 72 3.71 4.09 -3.11
N TYR A 73 4.01 3.22 -4.07
CA TYR A 73 3.63 1.82 -3.95
C TYR A 73 4.76 1.02 -3.26
N TYR A 74 4.38 0.24 -2.26
CA TYR A 74 5.26 -0.59 -1.43
C TYR A 74 4.84 -2.05 -1.48
N LEU A 75 5.79 -2.95 -1.26
CA LEU A 75 5.60 -4.39 -1.15
C LEU A 75 6.22 -4.88 0.16
N ALA A 76 5.40 -5.40 1.07
CA ALA A 76 5.84 -6.11 2.27
C ALA A 76 5.82 -7.63 2.01
N ARG A 77 6.81 -8.34 2.55
CA ARG A 77 6.97 -9.79 2.40
C ARG A 77 7.20 -10.47 3.75
N SER A 78 6.43 -11.51 4.02
CA SER A 78 6.66 -12.45 5.11
C SER A 78 7.13 -13.80 4.54
N THR A 79 8.21 -14.33 5.13
CA THR A 79 8.78 -15.65 4.80
C THR A 79 8.48 -16.71 5.86
N ASP A 80 7.72 -16.35 6.90
CA ASP A 80 7.34 -17.20 8.03
C ASP A 80 5.82 -17.43 8.11
N GLY A 81 5.14 -17.30 6.96
CA GLY A 81 3.73 -17.59 6.81
C GLY A 81 2.83 -16.57 7.52
N ASP A 82 3.13 -15.28 7.32
CA ASP A 82 2.48 -14.07 7.89
C ASP A 82 2.73 -13.75 9.36
N ALA A 83 3.47 -14.60 10.08
CA ALA A 83 3.73 -14.40 11.50
C ALA A 83 4.51 -13.10 11.77
N THR A 84 5.44 -12.71 10.90
CA THR A 84 6.14 -11.43 10.98
C THR A 84 6.42 -10.81 9.60
N PHE A 85 6.48 -9.47 9.57
CA PHE A 85 6.93 -8.66 8.42
C PHE A 85 8.16 -7.81 8.83
N PRO A 86 9.34 -8.41 9.03
CA PRO A 86 10.49 -7.68 9.56
C PRO A 86 11.15 -6.79 8.50
N GLY A 87 11.00 -5.47 8.62
CA GLY A 87 11.70 -4.48 7.77
C GLY A 87 11.49 -4.71 6.27
N ALA A 88 10.28 -5.14 5.91
CA ALA A 88 10.02 -5.87 4.67
C ALA A 88 9.54 -4.98 3.53
N ASP A 89 9.08 -3.77 3.83
CA ASP A 89 8.43 -2.90 2.85
C ASP A 89 9.47 -2.36 1.86
N THR A 90 9.47 -2.89 0.65
CA THR A 90 10.27 -2.35 -0.45
C THR A 90 9.43 -1.38 -1.25
N ARG A 91 9.91 -0.13 -1.42
CA ARG A 91 9.30 0.82 -2.36
C ARG A 91 9.50 0.27 -3.78
N VAL A 92 8.40 -0.08 -4.46
CA VAL A 92 8.47 -0.60 -5.84
C VAL A 92 8.32 0.51 -6.89
N SER A 93 7.70 1.62 -6.51
CA SER A 93 7.66 2.84 -7.31
C SER A 93 9.00 3.60 -7.26
N THR A 94 9.42 4.21 -8.37
CA THR A 94 10.66 5.00 -8.42
C THR A 94 10.44 6.49 -8.21
N VAL A 95 9.19 6.94 -8.35
CA VAL A 95 8.74 8.32 -8.23
C VAL A 95 7.35 8.30 -7.63
N SER A 96 7.08 9.23 -6.70
CA SER A 96 5.78 9.36 -6.05
C SER A 96 4.73 9.88 -7.02
N SER A 97 3.54 9.29 -6.93
CA SER A 97 2.32 9.78 -7.56
C SER A 97 1.74 10.93 -6.71
N ASN A 98 0.97 11.83 -7.33
CA ASN A 98 0.29 12.90 -6.60
C ASN A 98 -1.01 13.29 -7.30
N GLU A 99 -2.10 12.58 -7.07
CA GLU A 99 -3.39 12.82 -7.74
C GLU A 99 -4.04 14.18 -7.40
N HIS A 100 -3.43 14.95 -6.49
CA HIS A 100 -3.92 16.25 -6.04
C HIS A 100 -3.15 17.43 -6.64
N ASP A 101 -2.13 17.18 -7.47
CA ASP A 101 -1.32 18.23 -8.09
C ASP A 101 -1.81 18.56 -9.50
N CYS A 102 -2.19 19.83 -9.72
CA CYS A 102 -2.31 20.40 -11.05
C CYS A 102 -1.33 21.54 -11.28
N ASN A 103 -0.05 21.18 -11.37
CA ASN A 103 1.06 22.09 -11.67
C ASN A 103 1.31 23.13 -10.55
N GLY A 104 1.41 22.65 -9.31
CA GLY A 104 1.69 23.44 -8.11
C GLY A 104 0.48 24.17 -7.52
N ILE A 105 -0.72 23.96 -8.06
CA ILE A 105 -1.96 24.51 -7.51
C ILE A 105 -2.53 23.53 -6.51
N PHE A 106 -2.58 23.96 -5.23
CA PHE A 106 -3.18 23.18 -4.16
C PHE A 106 -4.17 24.04 -3.32
N PRO A 107 -5.43 23.62 -3.15
CA PRO A 107 -6.09 22.45 -3.74
C PRO A 107 -6.50 22.68 -5.20
N CYS A 108 -6.39 21.65 -6.04
CA CYS A 108 -6.64 21.77 -7.47
C CYS A 108 -8.15 21.75 -7.83
N PRO A 109 -8.70 22.77 -8.52
CA PRO A 109 -10.12 22.79 -8.92
C PRO A 109 -10.53 21.73 -9.95
N GLY A 110 -9.58 21.24 -10.76
CA GLY A 110 -9.81 20.23 -11.80
C GLY A 110 -9.80 18.78 -11.29
N ILE A 111 -9.48 18.59 -10.02
CA ILE A 111 -9.39 17.30 -9.36
C ILE A 111 -10.64 17.10 -8.50
N ASN A 112 -11.41 16.05 -8.81
CA ASN A 112 -12.54 15.66 -7.99
C ASN A 112 -12.01 14.85 -6.79
N TYR A 113 -12.14 15.41 -5.58
CA TYR A 113 -11.53 14.99 -4.30
C TYR A 113 -11.94 13.61 -3.76
N GLY A 114 -12.33 12.68 -4.62
CA GLY A 114 -12.51 11.28 -4.27
C GLY A 114 -11.18 10.51 -4.30
N ASN A 115 -11.28 9.20 -4.53
CA ASN A 115 -10.12 8.36 -4.79
C ASN A 115 -9.77 8.41 -6.28
N GLN A 116 -8.57 8.91 -6.61
CA GLN A 116 -8.07 9.00 -7.98
C GLN A 116 -6.93 8.02 -8.24
N GLN A 117 -6.41 7.39 -7.18
CA GLN A 117 -5.41 6.33 -7.23
C GLN A 117 -6.02 5.02 -7.78
N GLY A 118 -7.33 4.98 -8.00
CA GLY A 118 -8.06 3.78 -8.42
C GLY A 118 -8.37 2.85 -7.25
N ASP A 119 -9.23 1.86 -7.49
CA ASP A 119 -9.66 0.85 -6.50
C ASP A 119 -9.22 -0.58 -6.89
N TYR A 120 -8.55 -0.76 -8.02
CA TYR A 120 -8.25 -2.07 -8.63
C TYR A 120 -6.75 -2.29 -8.85
N GLU A 121 -6.00 -2.22 -7.75
CA GLU A 121 -4.64 -2.75 -7.67
C GLU A 121 -4.66 -4.28 -7.82
N GLY A 122 -3.49 -4.88 -7.97
CA GLY A 122 -3.36 -6.33 -8.03
C GLY A 122 -1.98 -6.79 -7.63
N LEU A 123 -1.91 -8.04 -7.19
CA LEU A 123 -0.66 -8.70 -6.82
C LEU A 123 -0.78 -10.18 -7.10
N VAL A 124 0.24 -10.73 -7.78
CA VAL A 124 0.44 -12.17 -7.93
C VAL A 124 1.86 -12.54 -7.56
N SER A 125 2.03 -13.67 -6.87
CA SER A 125 3.34 -14.20 -6.48
C SER A 125 3.54 -15.63 -6.98
N PHE A 126 4.73 -15.92 -7.51
CA PHE A 126 5.10 -17.27 -7.93
C PHE A 126 6.63 -17.44 -7.96
N ASN A 127 7.11 -18.55 -7.37
CA ASN A 127 8.50 -18.97 -7.37
C ASN A 127 9.47 -17.87 -6.85
N GLY A 128 9.10 -17.21 -5.75
CA GLY A 128 9.86 -16.16 -5.06
C GLY A 128 9.73 -14.75 -5.65
N VAL A 129 8.93 -14.58 -6.72
CA VAL A 129 8.75 -13.30 -7.42
C VAL A 129 7.32 -12.80 -7.23
N ALA A 130 7.20 -11.51 -6.91
CA ALA A 130 5.92 -10.82 -6.74
C ALA A 130 5.74 -9.75 -7.84
N TYR A 131 4.55 -9.68 -8.42
CA TYR A 131 4.19 -8.77 -9.52
C TYR A 131 3.03 -7.87 -9.11
N PRO A 132 3.31 -6.74 -8.43
CA PRO A 132 2.31 -5.73 -8.15
C PRO A 132 1.90 -4.95 -9.40
N ILE A 133 0.63 -4.59 -9.50
CA ILE A 133 0.10 -3.61 -10.44
C ILE A 133 -0.62 -2.51 -9.66
N TRP A 134 -0.40 -1.26 -10.04
CA TRP A 134 -0.95 -0.08 -9.37
C TRP A 134 -1.15 1.06 -10.37
N THR A 135 -1.95 2.05 -9.99
CA THR A 135 -2.15 3.28 -10.76
C THR A 135 -1.00 4.24 -10.52
N ASP A 136 -0.46 4.81 -11.60
CA ASP A 136 0.71 5.68 -11.55
C ASP A 136 0.46 7.00 -12.25
N SER A 137 0.29 8.07 -11.46
CA SER A 137 0.02 9.43 -11.94
C SER A 137 1.21 10.36 -11.89
N ARG A 138 2.44 9.83 -11.75
CA ARG A 138 3.66 10.65 -11.75
C ARG A 138 3.82 11.57 -12.97
N ARG A 139 3.05 11.32 -14.03
CA ARG A 139 3.05 12.05 -15.31
C ARG A 139 1.69 12.67 -15.67
N GLN A 140 0.78 12.85 -14.73
CA GLN A 140 -0.56 13.42 -15.02
C GLN A 140 -0.51 14.84 -15.63
N LEU A 141 0.63 15.54 -15.53
CA LEU A 141 0.83 16.88 -16.09
C LEU A 141 1.56 16.91 -17.44
N THR A 142 2.02 15.77 -17.95
CA THR A 142 2.68 15.71 -19.26
C THR A 142 1.65 15.40 -20.34
N SER A 143 1.42 16.34 -21.27
CA SER A 143 0.61 16.06 -22.46
C SER A 143 1.29 15.01 -23.33
N SER A 144 0.51 14.06 -23.85
CA SER A 144 0.92 13.05 -24.84
C SER A 144 1.33 13.68 -26.17
#